data_AF-A0A3A1X530-F1
#
_entry.id   AF-A0A3A1X530-F1
#
_cell.length_a   1.000
_cell.length_b   1.000
_cell.length_c   1.000
_cell.angle_alpha   90.00
_cell.angle_beta   90.00
_cell.angle_gamma   90.00
#
_symmetry.space_group_name_H-M   'P 1'
#
loop_
_entity.id
_entity.type
_entity.pdbx_description
1 polymer ?
#
loop_
_entity_poly.entity_id
_entity_poly.type
_entity_poly.pdbx_seq_one_letter_code
_entity_poly.pdbx_strand_id
1 'polypeptide(L)'
;MQTLYVLLKAVRTNAKRSIKIALKIFVCALLTPTLVFTLASCGTLQNIHVDHTVKSTSGENICAKAYRLAQKNQQFIENNVNNVSTSDLESSAKEWETVAQQCPGRLSESIVYSAKAKWEILSKESGNNKSKIAEEIAGTSDEENAYESAENQENPESSITHQLERNAYIQFTKTVKHYNNFQWTHHPLANAAAAEDQLAFILQTLAAKKVPGLPLEYSDMASTNAQTFMNASGKGDDLRKKIYEIPSDALESGKAQDKASGKDLPIAAIAYMDCARTELTAFNQIIVIEENKTKSASKNNRDETSYEYSAVQAHKDFKDAVIKLITSRLLRAYALGYPTDTNLVLK
;
A
#
# COMPACT_ATOMS: atom_id res chain seq x y z
N MET A 1 28.97 58.51 41.78
CA MET A 1 28.06 58.04 40.72
C MET A 1 28.39 56.60 40.29
N GLN A 2 28.28 55.62 41.18
CA GLN A 2 28.53 54.19 40.85
C GLN A 2 27.49 53.23 41.44
N THR A 3 26.56 53.72 42.26
CA THR A 3 25.51 52.90 42.89
C THR A 3 24.22 52.84 42.07
N LEU A 4 23.91 53.88 41.26
CA LEU A 4 22.72 53.90 40.40
C LEU A 4 22.85 52.99 39.16
N TYR A 5 24.06 52.83 38.64
CA TYR A 5 24.32 52.07 37.41
C TYR A 5 24.17 50.55 37.61
N VAL A 6 24.51 50.05 38.81
CA VAL A 6 24.37 48.62 39.17
C VAL A 6 22.90 48.26 39.39
N LEU A 7 22.11 49.16 40.00
CA LEU A 7 20.67 48.98 40.18
C LEU A 7 19.91 48.99 38.84
N LEU A 8 20.24 49.90 37.92
CA LEU A 8 19.64 49.94 36.58
C LEU A 8 19.98 48.69 35.74
N LYS A 9 21.19 48.13 35.89
CA LYS A 9 21.59 46.90 35.19
C LYS A 9 20.88 45.66 35.74
N ALA A 10 20.66 45.59 37.05
CA ALA A 10 19.92 44.51 37.72
C ALA A 10 18.41 44.54 37.42
N VAL A 11 17.80 45.74 37.35
CA VAL A 11 16.40 45.89 36.95
C VAL A 11 16.19 45.55 35.46
N ARG A 12 17.15 45.88 34.59
CA ARG A 12 17.09 45.55 33.15
C ARG A 12 17.26 44.06 32.87
N THR A 13 18.03 43.32 33.67
CA THR A 13 18.16 41.86 33.53
C THR A 13 16.97 41.10 34.12
N ASN A 14 16.37 41.58 35.22
CA ASN A 14 15.15 40.98 35.76
C ASN A 14 13.91 41.26 34.88
N ALA A 15 13.77 42.46 34.30
CA ALA A 15 12.69 42.76 33.36
C ALA A 15 12.75 41.90 32.07
N LYS A 16 13.96 41.62 31.56
CA LYS A 16 14.14 40.73 30.40
C LYS A 16 13.88 39.25 30.73
N ARG A 17 14.07 38.83 31.98
CA ARG A 17 13.80 37.44 32.42
C ARG A 17 12.30 37.22 32.67
N SER A 18 11.60 38.20 33.22
CA SER A 18 10.14 38.15 33.41
C SER A 18 9.36 38.26 32.10
N ILE A 19 9.84 39.03 31.11
CA ILE A 19 9.22 39.07 29.76
C ILE A 19 9.43 37.74 29.01
N LYS A 20 10.58 37.06 29.16
CA LYS A 20 10.80 35.74 28.54
C LYS A 20 10.00 34.60 29.21
N ILE A 21 9.65 34.73 30.49
CA ILE A 21 8.81 33.75 31.20
C ILE A 21 7.32 34.02 30.92
N ALA A 22 6.89 35.29 30.85
CA ALA A 22 5.53 35.64 30.45
C ALA A 22 5.24 35.30 28.97
N LEU A 23 6.21 35.46 28.06
CA LEU A 23 6.05 35.05 26.66
C LEU A 23 6.06 33.52 26.47
N LYS A 24 6.73 32.76 27.36
CA LYS A 24 6.65 31.29 27.35
C LYS A 24 5.34 30.75 27.95
N ILE A 25 4.72 31.48 28.89
CA ILE A 25 3.43 31.09 29.48
C ILE A 25 2.26 31.53 28.57
N PHE A 26 2.39 32.63 27.82
CA PHE A 26 1.36 33.06 26.86
C PHE A 26 1.39 32.29 25.52
N VAL A 27 2.50 31.64 25.17
CA VAL A 27 2.61 30.76 23.98
C VAL A 27 2.24 29.30 24.29
N CYS A 28 2.09 28.92 25.56
CA CYS A 28 1.65 27.57 25.96
C CYS A 28 0.16 27.46 26.35
N ALA A 29 -0.63 28.53 26.21
CA ALA A 29 -2.05 28.55 26.58
C ALA A 29 -3.02 28.81 25.40
N LEU A 30 -2.55 28.80 24.15
CA LEU A 30 -3.38 29.01 22.96
C LEU A 30 -3.21 27.94 21.86
N LEU A 31 -2.66 26.78 22.19
CA LEU A 31 -2.64 25.61 21.27
C LEU A 31 -3.00 24.32 22.03
N THR A 32 -4.15 24.34 22.71
CA THR A 32 -4.92 23.11 22.93
C THR A 32 -5.90 22.96 21.76
N PRO A 33 -5.75 22.02 20.82
CA PRO A 33 -6.94 21.56 20.14
C PRO A 33 -7.71 20.76 21.19
N THR A 34 -8.79 21.38 21.65
CA THR A 34 -9.93 20.69 22.25
C THR A 34 -10.16 19.37 21.54
N LEU A 35 -10.18 18.28 22.31
CA LEU A 35 -10.81 17.01 21.94
C LEU A 35 -12.26 17.31 21.53
N VAL A 36 -12.46 17.58 20.25
CA VAL A 36 -13.76 17.49 19.61
C VAL A 36 -13.88 16.03 19.19
N PHE A 37 -14.68 15.28 19.96
CA PHE A 37 -15.32 14.09 19.44
C PHE A 37 -16.16 14.51 18.23
N THR A 38 -15.58 14.41 17.03
CA THR A 38 -16.36 14.42 15.79
C THR A 38 -16.99 13.05 15.64
N LEU A 39 -18.13 12.84 16.30
CA LEU A 39 -19.15 12.01 15.69
C LEU A 39 -19.72 12.78 14.50
N ALA A 40 -19.91 12.06 13.40
CA ALA A 40 -20.46 12.49 12.11
C ALA A 40 -19.46 13.10 11.11
N SER A 41 -19.13 12.30 10.10
CA SER A 41 -19.70 12.58 8.78
C SER A 41 -19.93 11.26 8.06
N CYS A 42 -21.20 10.94 7.81
CA CYS A 42 -21.58 10.09 6.70
C CYS A 42 -20.99 10.78 5.46
N GLY A 43 -19.83 10.30 4.99
CA GLY A 43 -19.22 10.79 3.77
C GLY A 43 -20.22 10.52 2.65
N THR A 44 -20.72 11.58 2.04
CA THR A 44 -21.51 11.49 0.81
C THR A 44 -20.74 10.64 -0.17
N LEU A 45 -21.28 9.46 -0.49
CA LEU A 45 -20.80 8.62 -1.59
C LEU A 45 -20.83 9.46 -2.86
N GLN A 46 -19.66 9.84 -3.37
CA GLN A 46 -19.51 10.06 -4.80
C GLN A 46 -18.85 8.82 -5.38
N ASN A 47 -19.76 7.88 -5.64
CA ASN A 47 -19.55 6.72 -6.49
C ASN A 47 -19.12 7.17 -7.88
N ILE A 48 -18.53 6.24 -8.62
CA ILE A 48 -18.58 6.14 -10.07
C ILE A 48 -19.88 6.79 -10.58
N HIS A 49 -19.76 7.92 -11.27
CA HIS A 49 -20.90 8.53 -11.93
C HIS A 49 -21.11 7.82 -13.27
N VAL A 50 -21.86 6.72 -13.21
CA VAL A 50 -22.61 6.22 -14.36
C VAL A 50 -24.07 6.47 -14.01
N ASP A 51 -24.72 7.31 -14.79
CA ASP A 51 -25.96 8.00 -14.45
C ASP A 51 -27.17 7.06 -14.58
N HIS A 52 -27.43 6.24 -13.55
CA HIS A 52 -28.64 5.43 -13.47
C HIS A 52 -29.30 5.54 -12.09
N THR A 53 -30.40 6.30 -12.04
CA THR A 53 -31.36 6.33 -10.93
C THR A 53 -31.99 4.94 -10.71
N VAL A 54 -31.46 4.18 -9.76
CA VAL A 54 -32.11 2.99 -9.20
C VAL A 54 -32.66 3.32 -7.82
N LYS A 55 -33.99 3.26 -7.67
CA LYS A 55 -34.69 3.36 -6.39
C LYS A 55 -34.28 2.18 -5.49
N SER A 56 -33.57 2.42 -4.38
CA SER A 56 -33.24 1.36 -3.43
C SER A 56 -34.34 1.17 -2.37
N THR A 57 -34.96 0.00 -2.36
CA THR A 57 -35.62 -0.58 -1.18
C THR A 57 -34.55 -0.99 -0.15
N SER A 58 -34.87 -0.82 1.14
CA SER A 58 -33.99 -0.97 2.31
C SER A 58 -33.42 -2.40 2.50
N GLY A 59 -32.38 -2.76 1.75
CA GLY A 59 -31.46 -3.87 2.04
C GLY A 59 -30.18 -3.36 2.71
N GLU A 60 -29.57 -4.17 3.59
CA GLU A 60 -28.28 -3.85 4.24
C GLU A 60 -27.22 -3.53 3.16
N ASN A 61 -26.53 -2.39 3.30
CA ASN A 61 -25.47 -1.97 2.37
C ASN A 61 -24.34 -3.03 2.35
N ILE A 62 -24.03 -3.56 1.16
CA ILE A 62 -23.04 -4.65 0.96
C ILE A 62 -21.67 -4.34 1.56
N CYS A 63 -21.21 -3.08 1.47
CA CYS A 63 -19.97 -2.64 2.07
C CYS A 63 -20.06 -2.62 3.59
N ALA A 64 -21.15 -2.09 4.15
CA ALA A 64 -21.35 -2.04 5.60
C ALA A 64 -21.37 -3.45 6.21
N LYS A 65 -22.01 -4.41 5.53
CA LYS A 65 -22.03 -5.81 5.94
C LYS A 65 -20.64 -6.44 5.90
N ALA A 66 -19.90 -6.27 4.81
CA ALA A 66 -18.53 -6.79 4.66
C ALA A 66 -17.59 -6.20 5.73
N TYR A 67 -17.65 -4.89 5.95
CA TYR A 67 -16.81 -4.22 6.94
C TYR A 67 -17.13 -4.67 8.37
N ARG A 68 -18.42 -4.78 8.74
CA ARG A 68 -18.82 -5.27 10.05
C ARG A 68 -18.34 -6.69 10.32
N LEU A 69 -18.36 -7.56 9.30
CA LEU A 69 -17.88 -8.93 9.40
C LEU A 69 -16.35 -8.94 9.63
N ALA A 70 -15.59 -8.24 8.79
CA ALA A 70 -14.15 -8.14 8.91
C ALA A 70 -13.70 -7.55 10.27
N GLN A 71 -14.36 -6.48 10.74
CA GLN A 71 -14.08 -5.89 12.06
C GLN A 71 -14.36 -6.86 13.21
N LYS A 72 -15.46 -7.61 13.16
CA LYS A 72 -15.80 -8.58 14.20
C LYS A 72 -14.71 -9.66 14.32
N ASN A 73 -14.25 -10.19 13.19
CA ASN A 73 -13.20 -11.19 13.18
C ASN A 73 -11.84 -10.61 13.59
N GLN A 74 -11.53 -9.38 13.13
CA GLN A 74 -10.33 -8.67 13.56
C GLN A 74 -10.27 -8.48 15.08
N GLN A 75 -11.38 -8.08 15.70
CA GLN A 75 -11.47 -7.97 17.17
C GLN A 75 -11.31 -9.33 17.85
N PHE A 76 -11.83 -10.41 17.27
CA PHE A 76 -11.62 -11.75 17.80
C PHE A 76 -10.13 -12.13 17.79
N ILE A 77 -9.44 -11.90 16.67
CA ILE A 77 -8.00 -12.16 16.53
C ILE A 77 -7.19 -11.34 17.55
N GLU A 78 -7.46 -10.05 17.66
CA GLU A 78 -6.75 -9.14 18.58
C GLU A 78 -6.98 -9.49 20.05
N ASN A 79 -8.15 -9.99 20.41
CA ASN A 79 -8.46 -10.41 21.78
C ASN A 79 -7.92 -11.81 22.12
N ASN A 80 -7.61 -12.63 21.12
CA ASN A 80 -7.24 -14.04 21.30
C ASN A 80 -5.86 -14.37 20.72
N VAL A 81 -4.92 -13.42 20.68
CA VAL A 81 -3.61 -13.52 19.99
C VAL A 81 -2.90 -14.88 20.15
N ASN A 82 -2.98 -15.51 21.33
CA ASN A 82 -2.32 -16.79 21.62
C ASN A 82 -3.08 -18.05 21.15
N ASN A 83 -4.37 -17.93 20.81
CA ASN A 83 -5.27 -19.03 20.48
C ASN A 83 -5.93 -18.86 19.09
N VAL A 84 -5.39 -18.00 18.22
CA VAL A 84 -5.90 -17.81 16.85
C VAL A 84 -5.44 -18.97 15.96
N SER A 85 -6.40 -19.69 15.36
CA SER A 85 -6.11 -20.76 14.41
C SER A 85 -5.78 -20.24 13.01
N THR A 86 -5.15 -21.07 12.18
CA THR A 86 -4.89 -20.73 10.77
C THR A 86 -6.20 -20.45 10.00
N SER A 87 -7.28 -21.19 10.29
CA SER A 87 -8.61 -20.96 9.71
C SER A 87 -9.20 -19.58 10.07
N ASP A 88 -8.96 -19.09 11.29
CA ASP A 88 -9.43 -17.76 11.70
C ASP A 88 -8.72 -16.66 10.91
N LEU A 89 -7.40 -16.82 10.72
CA LEU A 89 -6.58 -15.91 9.92
C LEU A 89 -6.96 -15.95 8.43
N GLU A 90 -7.22 -17.13 7.87
CA GLU A 90 -7.69 -17.26 6.48
C GLU A 90 -9.04 -16.57 6.29
N SER A 91 -9.95 -16.73 7.24
CA SER A 91 -11.25 -16.06 7.23
C SER A 91 -11.06 -14.54 7.30
N SER A 92 -10.18 -14.06 8.17
CA SER A 92 -9.86 -12.64 8.28
C SER A 92 -9.27 -12.07 7.00
N ALA A 93 -8.30 -12.78 6.38
CA ALA A 93 -7.69 -12.36 5.13
C ALA A 93 -8.73 -12.20 4.01
N LYS A 94 -9.63 -13.18 3.85
CA LYS A 94 -10.71 -13.19 2.85
C LYS A 94 -11.79 -12.13 3.11
N GLU A 95 -12.16 -11.92 4.38
CA GLU A 95 -13.12 -10.89 4.76
C GLU A 95 -12.57 -9.49 4.47
N TRP A 96 -11.30 -9.23 4.80
CA TRP A 96 -10.65 -7.98 4.46
C TRP A 96 -10.47 -7.79 2.95
N GLU A 97 -10.16 -8.84 2.18
CA GLU A 97 -10.19 -8.76 0.70
C GLU A 97 -11.57 -8.38 0.18
N THR A 98 -12.63 -8.92 0.78
CA THR A 98 -14.00 -8.56 0.43
C THR A 98 -14.27 -7.08 0.71
N VAL A 99 -13.78 -6.53 1.83
CA VAL A 99 -13.87 -5.09 2.11
C VAL A 99 -13.08 -4.29 1.07
N ALA A 100 -11.87 -4.72 0.71
CA ALA A 100 -11.07 -4.05 -0.33
C ALA A 100 -11.84 -3.94 -1.65
N GLN A 101 -12.57 -4.99 -2.03
CA GLN A 101 -13.39 -5.01 -3.24
C GLN A 101 -14.67 -4.17 -3.12
N GLN A 102 -15.39 -4.24 -2.01
CA GLN A 102 -16.74 -3.67 -1.85
C GLN A 102 -16.77 -2.26 -1.26
N CYS A 103 -15.70 -1.82 -0.59
CA CYS A 103 -15.65 -0.56 0.16
C CYS A 103 -14.55 0.37 -0.37
N PRO A 104 -14.84 1.25 -1.35
CA PRO A 104 -13.85 2.15 -1.95
C PRO A 104 -13.06 2.99 -0.92
N GLY A 105 -13.75 3.55 0.08
CA GLY A 105 -13.12 4.38 1.13
C GLY A 105 -12.42 3.61 2.25
N ARG A 106 -12.15 2.32 2.06
CA ARG A 106 -11.49 1.43 3.02
C ARG A 106 -10.41 0.56 2.36
N LEU A 107 -10.01 0.88 1.13
CA LEU A 107 -9.10 0.06 0.35
C LEU A 107 -7.78 -0.16 1.11
N SER A 108 -7.15 0.91 1.59
CA SER A 108 -5.85 0.82 2.24
C SER A 108 -5.89 0.01 3.53
N GLU A 109 -6.86 0.30 4.42
CA GLU A 109 -7.10 -0.45 5.65
C GLU A 109 -7.26 -1.95 5.35
N SER A 110 -8.08 -2.27 4.36
CA SER A 110 -8.40 -3.65 3.99
C SER A 110 -7.20 -4.43 3.47
N ILE A 111 -6.39 -3.82 2.60
CA ILE A 111 -5.16 -4.44 2.09
C ILE A 111 -4.18 -4.71 3.25
N VAL A 112 -4.01 -3.74 4.15
CA VAL A 112 -3.08 -3.85 5.28
C VAL A 112 -3.49 -4.97 6.24
N TYR A 113 -4.76 -5.04 6.64
CA TYR A 113 -5.22 -6.11 7.52
C TYR A 113 -5.21 -7.48 6.84
N SER A 114 -5.57 -7.56 5.56
CA SER A 114 -5.45 -8.81 4.80
C SER A 114 -3.99 -9.28 4.72
N ALA A 115 -3.06 -8.38 4.40
CA ALA A 115 -1.63 -8.69 4.35
C ALA A 115 -1.09 -9.13 5.71
N LYS A 116 -1.53 -8.50 6.81
CA LYS A 116 -1.16 -8.91 8.17
C LYS A 116 -1.63 -10.32 8.49
N ALA A 117 -2.90 -10.64 8.23
CA ALA A 117 -3.44 -11.98 8.46
C ALA A 117 -2.69 -13.04 7.63
N LYS A 118 -2.44 -12.75 6.33
CA LYS A 118 -1.64 -13.61 5.45
C LYS A 118 -0.21 -13.81 5.98
N TRP A 119 0.43 -12.75 6.45
CA TRP A 119 1.76 -12.85 7.04
C TRP A 119 1.77 -13.68 8.31
N GLU A 120 0.77 -13.52 9.18
CA GLU A 120 0.65 -14.33 10.39
C GLU A 120 0.54 -15.82 10.06
N ILE A 121 -0.26 -16.19 9.05
CA ILE A 121 -0.34 -17.57 8.56
C ILE A 121 1.05 -18.05 8.10
N LEU A 122 1.70 -17.29 7.22
CA LEU A 122 3.01 -17.64 6.68
C LEU A 122 4.05 -17.80 7.80
N SER A 123 4.05 -16.93 8.80
CA SER A 123 5.01 -16.96 9.91
C SER A 123 4.78 -18.11 10.91
N LYS A 124 3.55 -18.64 11.01
CA LYS A 124 3.19 -19.73 11.93
C LYS A 124 3.41 -21.11 11.33
N GLU A 125 3.29 -21.26 10.02
CA GLU A 125 3.34 -22.55 9.33
C GLU A 125 4.76 -22.96 8.91
N SER A 126 5.06 -24.26 9.00
CA SER A 126 6.37 -24.84 8.63
C SER A 126 6.26 -25.87 7.49
N GLY A 127 7.26 -25.92 6.62
CA GLY A 127 7.40 -26.95 5.58
C GLY A 127 6.33 -26.92 4.47
N ASN A 128 5.84 -28.11 4.08
CA ASN A 128 4.98 -28.33 2.90
C ASN A 128 3.60 -27.64 2.98
N ASN A 129 3.05 -27.45 4.18
CA ASN A 129 1.75 -26.77 4.35
C ASN A 129 1.81 -25.31 3.92
N LYS A 130 2.97 -24.67 4.09
CA LYS A 130 3.22 -23.26 3.72
C LYS A 130 3.10 -23.04 2.21
N SER A 131 3.57 -24.00 1.39
CA SER A 131 3.47 -23.94 -0.08
C SER A 131 2.02 -24.02 -0.54
N LYS A 132 1.24 -24.96 0.00
CA LYS A 132 -0.17 -25.12 -0.35
C LYS A 132 -0.99 -23.88 0.02
N ILE A 133 -0.74 -23.31 1.20
CA ILE A 133 -1.40 -22.07 1.63
C ILE A 133 -0.99 -20.91 0.72
N ALA A 134 0.27 -20.85 0.27
CA ALA A 134 0.71 -19.84 -0.68
C ALA A 134 -0.02 -19.94 -2.03
N GLU A 135 -0.28 -21.15 -2.53
CA GLU A 135 -1.10 -21.39 -3.74
C GLU A 135 -2.52 -20.85 -3.55
N GLU A 136 -3.13 -21.15 -2.41
CA GLU A 136 -4.47 -20.69 -2.06
C GLU A 136 -4.53 -19.15 -1.92
N ILE A 137 -3.49 -18.53 -1.34
CA ILE A 137 -3.35 -17.06 -1.24
C ILE A 137 -3.10 -16.42 -2.62
N ALA A 138 -2.35 -17.08 -3.50
CA ALA A 138 -2.06 -16.61 -4.85
C ALA A 138 -3.29 -16.69 -5.77
N GLY A 139 -4.24 -17.59 -5.48
CA GLY A 139 -5.46 -17.76 -6.24
C GLY A 139 -5.25 -18.33 -7.65
N THR A 140 -4.20 -19.14 -7.86
CA THR A 140 -3.86 -19.69 -9.17
C THR A 140 -4.74 -20.90 -9.52
N SER A 141 -5.69 -20.73 -10.45
CA SER A 141 -6.42 -21.81 -11.11
C SER A 141 -5.94 -22.11 -12.54
N ASP A 142 -4.98 -21.34 -13.07
CA ASP A 142 -4.52 -21.49 -14.45
C ASP A 142 -3.17 -22.22 -14.51
N GLU A 143 -3.21 -23.44 -15.03
CA GLU A 143 -2.13 -24.44 -15.17
C GLU A 143 -0.89 -23.98 -15.96
N GLU A 144 -0.87 -22.77 -16.50
CA GLU A 144 0.23 -22.30 -17.37
C GLU A 144 1.46 -21.77 -16.60
N ASN A 145 1.38 -21.60 -15.28
CA ASN A 145 2.49 -21.11 -14.44
C ASN A 145 2.91 -22.17 -13.41
N ALA A 146 3.16 -23.38 -13.89
CA ALA A 146 3.61 -24.49 -13.08
C ALA A 146 4.90 -24.16 -12.32
N TYR A 147 4.82 -24.46 -11.02
CA TYR A 147 5.89 -24.49 -10.03
C TYR A 147 7.23 -25.00 -10.59
N GLU A 148 8.25 -24.13 -10.61
CA GLU A 148 9.63 -24.61 -10.44
C GLU A 148 9.92 -24.66 -8.93
N SER A 149 10.08 -25.88 -8.42
CA SER A 149 10.37 -26.16 -7.01
C SER A 149 11.65 -25.46 -6.57
N ALA A 150 11.57 -24.69 -5.49
CA ALA A 150 12.72 -24.12 -4.81
C ALA A 150 13.54 -25.22 -4.10
N GLU A 151 14.35 -25.97 -4.83
CA GLU A 151 15.44 -26.74 -4.25
C GLU A 151 16.65 -25.82 -4.05
N ASN A 152 17.01 -25.61 -2.79
CA ASN A 152 18.16 -24.83 -2.27
C ASN A 152 17.99 -23.30 -2.17
N GLN A 153 17.14 -22.82 -1.24
CA GLN A 153 17.27 -21.46 -0.70
C GLN A 153 17.22 -21.44 0.83
N GLU A 154 18.21 -20.78 1.45
CA GLU A 154 18.46 -20.67 2.91
C GLU A 154 17.37 -19.91 3.71
N ASN A 155 16.23 -19.54 3.12
CA ASN A 155 15.10 -18.98 3.87
C ASN A 155 13.74 -19.28 3.17
N PRO A 156 12.92 -20.23 3.67
CA PRO A 156 11.66 -20.62 3.05
C PRO A 156 10.61 -19.49 2.97
N GLU A 157 10.72 -18.45 3.81
CA GLU A 157 9.80 -17.29 3.78
C GLU A 157 10.09 -16.34 2.63
N SER A 158 11.36 -16.19 2.27
CA SER A 158 11.79 -15.38 1.14
C SER A 158 11.35 -16.03 -0.18
N SER A 159 11.33 -17.36 -0.29
CA SER A 159 10.90 -18.03 -1.53
C SER A 159 9.39 -17.92 -1.77
N ILE A 160 8.57 -18.04 -0.73
CA ILE A 160 7.11 -17.94 -0.86
C ILE A 160 6.64 -16.51 -1.12
N THR A 161 7.15 -15.54 -0.36
CA THR A 161 6.78 -14.14 -0.60
C THR A 161 7.27 -13.65 -1.97
N HIS A 162 8.39 -14.20 -2.46
CA HIS A 162 8.83 -14.00 -3.84
C HIS A 162 7.84 -14.58 -4.85
N GLN A 163 7.36 -15.82 -4.68
CA GLN A 163 6.36 -16.39 -5.57
C GLN A 163 5.07 -15.56 -5.59
N LEU A 164 4.60 -15.08 -4.44
CA LEU A 164 3.44 -14.20 -4.35
C LEU A 164 3.65 -12.88 -5.10
N GLU A 165 4.84 -12.28 -4.98
CA GLU A 165 5.24 -11.09 -5.75
C GLU A 165 5.26 -11.36 -7.26
N ARG A 166 5.86 -12.48 -7.69
CA ARG A 166 5.89 -12.89 -9.10
C ARG A 166 4.48 -13.09 -9.66
N ASN A 167 3.61 -13.76 -8.92
CA ASN A 167 2.22 -14.01 -9.35
C ASN A 167 1.44 -12.71 -9.47
N ALA A 168 1.60 -11.79 -8.50
CA ALA A 168 0.98 -10.48 -8.55
C ALA A 168 1.49 -9.63 -9.72
N TYR A 169 2.81 -9.65 -9.98
CA TYR A 169 3.45 -9.04 -11.15
C TYR A 169 2.86 -9.57 -12.47
N ILE A 170 2.79 -10.90 -12.63
CA ILE A 170 2.25 -11.54 -13.83
C ILE A 170 0.77 -11.17 -14.02
N GLN A 171 -0.03 -11.23 -12.96
CA GLN A 171 -1.45 -10.88 -13.05
C GLN A 171 -1.62 -9.41 -13.44
N PHE A 172 -0.90 -8.49 -12.79
CA PHE A 172 -0.99 -7.07 -13.08
C PHE A 172 -0.64 -6.73 -14.54
N THR A 173 0.49 -7.24 -15.02
CA THR A 173 0.91 -7.03 -16.41
C THR A 173 -0.04 -7.65 -17.43
N LYS A 174 -0.53 -8.88 -17.16
CA LYS A 174 -1.55 -9.54 -18.01
C LYS A 174 -2.85 -8.76 -18.05
N THR A 175 -3.36 -8.29 -16.90
CA THR A 175 -4.60 -7.52 -16.82
C THR A 175 -4.51 -6.22 -17.61
N VAL A 176 -3.46 -5.42 -17.40
CA VAL A 176 -3.28 -4.15 -18.12
C VAL A 176 -3.10 -4.39 -19.63
N LYS A 177 -2.39 -5.44 -20.02
CA LYS A 177 -2.22 -5.81 -21.43
C LYS A 177 -3.54 -6.27 -22.06
N HIS A 178 -4.37 -7.02 -21.34
CA HIS A 178 -5.67 -7.49 -21.80
C HIS A 178 -6.63 -6.32 -22.05
N TYR A 179 -6.65 -5.35 -21.12
CA TYR A 179 -7.49 -4.16 -21.18
C TYR A 179 -6.75 -2.94 -21.77
N ASN A 180 -5.89 -3.16 -22.78
CA ASN A 180 -5.00 -2.11 -23.32
C ASN A 180 -5.73 -0.95 -24.01
N ASN A 181 -7.02 -1.10 -24.32
CA ASN A 181 -7.89 -0.10 -24.90
C ASN A 181 -8.45 0.86 -23.85
N PHE A 182 -8.21 0.63 -22.56
CA PHE A 182 -8.61 1.51 -21.48
C PHE A 182 -7.41 2.26 -20.89
N GLN A 183 -7.71 3.41 -20.29
CA GLN A 183 -6.81 4.19 -19.45
C GLN A 183 -7.52 4.52 -18.14
N TRP A 184 -6.75 4.64 -17.07
CA TRP A 184 -7.23 5.02 -15.75
C TRP A 184 -6.72 6.41 -15.37
N THR A 185 -7.34 7.06 -14.38
CA THR A 185 -6.92 8.39 -13.88
C THR A 185 -5.41 8.50 -13.77
N HIS A 186 -4.84 9.53 -14.40
CA HIS A 186 -3.39 9.69 -14.53
C HIS A 186 -2.66 9.73 -13.19
N HIS A 187 -3.05 10.64 -12.29
CA HIS A 187 -2.25 10.98 -11.11
C HIS A 187 -2.02 9.81 -10.13
N PRO A 188 -3.04 9.01 -9.73
CA PRO A 188 -2.82 7.81 -8.92
C PRO A 188 -1.81 6.84 -9.55
N LEU A 189 -1.97 6.53 -10.83
CA LEU A 189 -1.10 5.58 -11.52
C LEU A 189 0.32 6.13 -11.71
N ALA A 190 0.47 7.43 -11.98
CA ALA A 190 1.78 8.06 -12.10
C ALA A 190 2.53 8.08 -10.76
N ASN A 191 1.83 8.27 -9.63
CA ASN A 191 2.43 8.16 -8.30
C ASN A 191 2.86 6.72 -7.98
N ALA A 192 2.01 5.72 -8.28
CA ALA A 192 2.35 4.31 -8.14
C ALA A 192 3.56 3.94 -9.03
N ALA A 193 3.60 4.44 -10.27
CA ALA A 193 4.72 4.25 -11.17
C ALA A 193 6.02 4.84 -10.63
N ALA A 194 5.98 6.04 -10.04
CA ALA A 194 7.14 6.68 -9.44
C ALA A 194 7.66 5.90 -8.21
N ALA A 195 6.76 5.28 -7.45
CA ALA A 195 7.10 4.43 -6.31
C ALA A 195 7.78 3.12 -6.74
N GLU A 196 7.22 2.44 -7.75
CA GLU A 196 7.81 1.23 -8.33
C GLU A 196 9.16 1.51 -9.01
N ASP A 197 9.32 2.66 -9.67
CA ASP A 197 10.61 3.10 -10.26
C ASP A 197 11.68 3.32 -9.19
N GLN A 198 11.29 3.91 -8.05
CA GLN A 198 12.19 4.07 -6.90
C GLN A 198 12.56 2.71 -6.28
N LEU A 199 11.58 1.83 -6.10
CA LEU A 199 11.80 0.47 -5.61
C LEU A 199 12.78 -0.29 -6.53
N ALA A 200 12.55 -0.24 -7.83
CA ALA A 200 13.42 -0.86 -8.84
C ALA A 200 14.86 -0.35 -8.73
N PHE A 201 15.04 0.97 -8.69
CA PHE A 201 16.38 1.58 -8.57
C PHE A 201 17.13 1.11 -7.31
N ILE A 202 16.45 1.07 -6.17
CA ILE A 202 17.05 0.62 -4.91
C ILE A 202 17.42 -0.86 -5.00
N LEU A 203 16.51 -1.72 -5.46
CA LEU A 203 16.75 -3.15 -5.59
C LEU A 203 17.88 -3.46 -6.59
N GLN A 204 17.95 -2.74 -7.71
CA GLN A 204 19.04 -2.87 -8.67
C GLN A 204 20.38 -2.55 -8.02
N THR A 205 20.43 -1.48 -7.23
CA THR A 205 21.65 -1.05 -6.54
C THR A 205 22.09 -2.09 -5.50
N LEU A 206 21.14 -2.63 -4.72
CA LEU A 206 21.43 -3.68 -3.72
C LEU A 206 21.86 -5.00 -4.39
N ALA A 207 21.24 -5.37 -5.51
CA ALA A 207 21.63 -6.53 -6.31
C ALA A 207 23.04 -6.36 -6.89
N ALA A 208 23.39 -5.17 -7.40
CA ALA A 208 24.73 -4.85 -7.88
C ALA A 208 25.79 -4.93 -6.76
N LYS A 209 25.42 -4.59 -5.52
CA LYS A 209 26.26 -4.80 -4.32
C LYS A 209 26.29 -6.24 -3.82
N LYS A 210 25.57 -7.16 -4.48
CA LYS A 210 25.49 -8.59 -4.13
C LYS A 210 24.94 -8.83 -2.72
N VAL A 211 23.95 -8.04 -2.30
CA VAL A 211 23.24 -8.30 -1.04
C VAL A 211 22.55 -9.68 -1.13
N PRO A 212 22.78 -10.61 -0.17
CA PRO A 212 22.18 -11.93 -0.22
C PRO A 212 20.65 -11.89 -0.27
N GLY A 213 20.04 -12.80 -1.05
CA GLY A 213 18.58 -12.91 -1.17
C GLY A 213 17.90 -11.81 -1.99
N LEU A 214 18.65 -10.94 -2.68
CA LEU A 214 18.13 -9.89 -3.55
C LEU A 214 18.70 -10.00 -4.98
N PRO A 215 18.24 -10.98 -5.79
CA PRO A 215 18.54 -11.04 -7.22
C PRO A 215 18.03 -9.82 -7.98
N LEU A 216 18.63 -9.59 -9.15
CA LEU A 216 18.25 -8.51 -10.08
C LEU A 216 16.78 -8.59 -10.51
N GLU A 217 16.20 -9.79 -10.53
CA GLU A 217 14.82 -10.02 -10.93
C GLU A 217 13.79 -9.18 -10.16
N TYR A 218 14.01 -8.90 -8.86
CA TYR A 218 13.09 -8.03 -8.10
C TYR A 218 13.05 -6.61 -8.66
N SER A 219 14.20 -6.09 -9.09
CA SER A 219 14.28 -4.79 -9.76
C SER A 219 13.57 -4.83 -11.12
N ASP A 220 13.75 -5.89 -11.90
CA ASP A 220 13.16 -6.01 -13.23
C ASP A 220 11.62 -6.05 -13.17
N MET A 221 11.07 -6.77 -12.18
CA MET A 221 9.62 -6.79 -11.92
C MET A 221 9.10 -5.40 -11.53
N ALA A 222 9.74 -4.72 -10.57
CA ALA A 222 9.34 -3.38 -10.15
C ALA A 222 9.45 -2.36 -11.30
N SER A 223 10.51 -2.41 -12.10
CA SER A 223 10.68 -1.54 -13.28
C SER A 223 9.58 -1.77 -14.31
N THR A 224 9.21 -3.03 -14.54
CA THR A 224 8.13 -3.38 -15.46
C THR A 224 6.77 -2.93 -14.92
N ASN A 225 6.52 -3.03 -13.61
CA ASN A 225 5.32 -2.48 -12.98
C ASN A 225 5.25 -0.96 -13.16
N ALA A 226 6.36 -0.24 -12.94
CA ALA A 226 6.42 1.20 -13.14
C ALA A 226 6.03 1.58 -14.57
N GLN A 227 6.55 0.87 -15.58
CA GLN A 227 6.16 1.09 -16.97
C GLN A 227 4.71 0.71 -17.25
N THR A 228 4.22 -0.36 -16.62
CA THR A 228 2.85 -0.85 -16.79
C THR A 228 1.83 0.14 -16.22
N PHE A 229 2.09 0.71 -15.04
CA PHE A 229 1.30 1.81 -14.48
C PHE A 229 1.25 3.02 -15.40
N MET A 230 2.40 3.49 -15.93
CA MET A 230 2.41 4.61 -16.88
C MET A 230 1.73 4.29 -18.21
N ASN A 231 1.80 3.05 -18.69
CA ASN A 231 1.11 2.64 -19.91
C ASN A 231 -0.42 2.61 -19.75
N ALA A 232 -0.90 2.31 -18.55
CA ALA A 232 -2.32 2.31 -18.18
C ALA A 232 -2.84 3.68 -17.77
N SER A 233 -1.96 4.64 -17.47
CA SER A 233 -2.35 5.96 -17.03
C SER A 233 -2.92 6.79 -18.19
N GLY A 234 -3.88 7.66 -17.86
CA GLY A 234 -4.38 8.69 -18.76
C GLY A 234 -3.29 9.70 -19.12
N LYS A 235 -3.63 10.76 -19.86
CA LYS A 235 -2.64 11.77 -20.25
C LYS A 235 -2.15 12.57 -19.04
N GLY A 236 -0.84 12.76 -18.97
CA GLY A 236 -0.19 13.62 -17.97
C GLY A 236 1.32 13.41 -17.94
N ASP A 237 1.97 14.02 -16.95
CA ASP A 237 3.42 13.99 -16.79
C ASP A 237 3.91 12.66 -16.19
N ASP A 238 5.02 12.14 -16.72
CA ASP A 238 5.72 11.01 -16.12
C ASP A 238 6.46 11.47 -14.86
N LEU A 239 6.04 10.97 -13.69
CA LEU A 239 6.58 11.37 -12.39
C LEU A 239 7.83 10.56 -11.96
N ARG A 240 8.23 9.56 -12.76
CA ARG A 240 9.40 8.73 -12.49
C ARG A 240 10.69 9.53 -12.65
N LYS A 241 11.65 9.31 -11.74
CA LYS A 241 12.92 10.05 -11.73
C LYS A 241 14.07 9.28 -12.33
N LYS A 242 13.98 7.95 -12.43
CA LYS A 242 15.02 7.01 -12.90
C LYS A 242 16.31 6.98 -12.08
N ILE A 243 16.60 8.03 -11.31
CA ILE A 243 17.74 8.15 -10.41
C ILE A 243 17.21 8.64 -9.07
N TYR A 244 17.55 7.91 -8.02
CA TYR A 244 17.13 8.20 -6.66
C TYR A 244 18.34 8.25 -5.74
N GLU A 245 18.27 9.12 -4.73
CA GLU A 245 19.32 9.21 -3.73
C GLU A 245 19.19 8.05 -2.75
N ILE A 246 20.27 7.30 -2.57
CA ILE A 246 20.42 6.32 -1.51
C ILE A 246 21.63 6.76 -0.68
N PRO A 247 21.46 7.06 0.62
CA PRO A 247 22.58 7.47 1.47
C PRO A 247 23.72 6.44 1.45
N SER A 248 24.97 6.89 1.37
CA SER A 248 26.14 6.00 1.22
C SER A 248 26.35 5.11 2.44
N ASP A 249 26.11 5.65 3.64
CA ASP A 249 26.11 4.95 4.92
C ASP A 249 25.05 3.85 4.97
N ALA A 250 23.87 4.13 4.42
CA ALA A 250 22.82 3.14 4.27
C ALA A 250 23.29 2.01 3.34
N LEU A 251 23.78 2.35 2.14
CA LEU A 251 24.31 1.38 1.18
C LEU A 251 25.42 0.49 1.76
N GLU A 252 26.28 1.02 2.62
CA GLU A 252 27.37 0.28 3.26
C GLU A 252 26.87 -0.66 4.36
N SER A 253 25.97 -0.18 5.22
CA SER A 253 25.45 -0.96 6.35
C SER A 253 24.33 -1.94 5.97
N GLY A 254 23.70 -1.75 4.81
CA GLY A 254 22.50 -2.49 4.39
C GLY A 254 21.23 -2.11 5.16
N LYS A 255 21.31 -1.13 6.07
CA LYS A 255 20.22 -0.65 6.91
C LYS A 255 20.07 0.86 6.79
N ALA A 256 18.87 1.35 7.05
CA ALA A 256 18.62 2.78 7.19
C ALA A 256 17.61 3.01 8.30
N GLN A 257 17.58 4.22 8.84
CA GLN A 257 16.51 4.61 9.75
C GLN A 257 15.22 4.83 8.95
N ASP A 258 14.20 4.03 9.24
CA ASP A 258 12.87 4.21 8.67
C ASP A 258 12.17 5.41 9.30
N LYS A 259 11.67 6.33 8.47
CA LYS A 259 11.03 7.57 8.94
C LYS A 259 9.75 7.30 9.74
N ALA A 260 8.99 6.27 9.37
CA ALA A 260 7.68 6.01 9.96
C ALA A 260 7.76 5.34 11.34
N SER A 261 8.70 4.39 11.52
CA SER A 261 8.90 3.65 12.77
C SER A 261 10.03 4.21 13.64
N GLY A 262 10.96 4.99 13.08
CA GLY A 262 12.15 5.48 13.75
C GLY A 262 13.22 4.40 14.01
N LYS A 263 13.05 3.19 13.46
CA LYS A 263 13.94 2.04 13.67
C LYS A 263 14.93 1.87 12.53
N ASP A 264 16.10 1.34 12.84
CA ASP A 264 17.07 0.90 11.82
C ASP A 264 16.61 -0.45 11.24
N LEU A 265 16.18 -0.43 9.98
CA LEU A 265 15.65 -1.60 9.27
C LEU A 265 16.45 -1.86 7.98
N PRO A 266 16.42 -3.09 7.44
CA PRO A 266 17.02 -3.37 6.14
C PRO A 266 16.46 -2.45 5.05
N ILE A 267 17.33 -1.90 4.21
CA ILE A 267 16.92 -0.91 3.19
C ILE A 267 15.89 -1.48 2.23
N ALA A 268 16.04 -2.74 1.83
CA ALA A 268 15.06 -3.40 0.99
C ALA A 268 13.68 -3.48 1.66
N ALA A 269 13.62 -3.76 2.97
CA ALA A 269 12.37 -3.80 3.73
C ALA A 269 11.69 -2.43 3.74
N ILE A 270 12.47 -1.36 3.94
CA ILE A 270 11.99 0.03 3.90
C ILE A 270 11.49 0.38 2.49
N ALA A 271 12.27 0.06 1.46
CA ALA A 271 11.91 0.37 0.07
C ALA A 271 10.60 -0.30 -0.36
N TYR A 272 10.40 -1.58 -0.04
CA TYR A 272 9.14 -2.28 -0.29
C TYR A 272 7.97 -1.64 0.47
N MET A 273 8.18 -1.27 1.74
CA MET A 273 7.14 -0.64 2.55
C MET A 273 6.78 0.77 2.04
N ASP A 274 7.76 1.59 1.68
CA ASP A 274 7.54 2.94 1.14
C ASP A 274 6.83 2.88 -0.22
N CYS A 275 7.16 1.88 -1.05
CA CYS A 275 6.41 1.59 -2.26
C CYS A 275 4.94 1.27 -1.94
N ALA A 276 4.71 0.31 -1.05
CA ALA A 276 3.36 -0.10 -0.64
C ALA A 276 2.55 1.07 -0.08
N ARG A 277 3.12 1.92 0.79
CA ARG A 277 2.46 3.12 1.34
C ARG A 277 2.06 4.13 0.27
N THR A 278 2.95 4.35 -0.70
CA THR A 278 2.69 5.29 -1.79
C THR A 278 1.57 4.77 -2.68
N GLU A 279 1.57 3.47 -3.00
CA GLU A 279 0.49 2.83 -3.74
C GLU A 279 -0.83 2.84 -2.96
N LEU A 280 -0.82 2.50 -1.67
CA LEU A 280 -1.99 2.56 -0.79
C LEU A 280 -2.62 3.96 -0.80
N THR A 281 -1.79 5.01 -0.76
CA THR A 281 -2.24 6.40 -0.81
C THR A 281 -2.76 6.80 -2.18
N ALA A 282 -2.08 6.37 -3.25
CA ALA A 282 -2.49 6.62 -4.62
C ALA A 282 -3.86 6.01 -4.94
N PHE A 283 -4.06 4.73 -4.58
CA PHE A 283 -5.28 3.98 -4.90
C PHE A 283 -6.44 4.22 -3.92
N ASN A 284 -6.23 4.96 -2.84
CA ASN A 284 -7.33 5.45 -1.98
C ASN A 284 -8.08 6.65 -2.59
N GLN A 285 -7.62 7.15 -3.74
CA GLN A 285 -8.26 8.24 -4.49
C GLN A 285 -9.34 7.70 -5.44
N ILE A 286 -10.18 8.60 -5.96
CA ILE A 286 -11.17 8.24 -6.98
C ILE A 286 -10.44 7.91 -8.29
N ILE A 287 -10.68 6.71 -8.81
CA ILE A 287 -10.13 6.25 -10.08
C ILE A 287 -11.26 6.09 -11.09
N VAL A 288 -11.13 6.83 -12.19
CA VAL A 288 -12.01 6.82 -13.35
C VAL A 288 -11.32 6.00 -14.44
N ILE A 289 -12.10 5.27 -15.22
CA ILE A 289 -11.66 4.53 -16.39
C ILE A 289 -12.24 5.19 -17.64
N GLU A 290 -11.40 5.38 -18.66
CA GLU A 290 -11.77 5.96 -19.95
C GLU A 290 -11.27 5.09 -21.10
N GLU A 291 -11.99 5.11 -22.21
CA GLU A 291 -11.51 4.45 -23.43
C GLU A 291 -10.38 5.26 -24.08
N ASN A 292 -9.29 4.58 -24.39
CA ASN A 292 -8.19 5.16 -25.14
C ASN A 292 -8.51 5.21 -26.63
N LYS A 293 -9.14 6.32 -27.06
CA LYS A 293 -9.50 6.58 -28.46
C LYS A 293 -8.33 6.45 -29.46
N THR A 294 -7.08 6.57 -29.02
CA THR A 294 -5.90 6.41 -29.89
C THR A 294 -5.54 4.95 -30.16
N LYS A 295 -5.94 4.02 -29.28
CA LYS A 295 -5.75 2.56 -29.44
C LYS A 295 -6.99 1.85 -29.98
N SER A 296 -8.16 2.49 -29.92
CA SER A 296 -9.44 1.95 -30.39
C SER A 296 -9.73 2.14 -31.89
N ALA A 297 -8.80 2.69 -32.67
CA ALA A 297 -8.99 2.99 -34.11
C ALA A 297 -9.20 1.76 -35.04
N SER A 298 -9.46 0.57 -34.48
CA SER A 298 -9.63 -0.67 -35.24
C SER A 298 -10.96 -1.41 -35.00
N LYS A 299 -11.98 -0.80 -34.39
CA LYS A 299 -13.31 -1.43 -34.24
C LYS A 299 -14.42 -0.54 -34.80
N ASN A 300 -14.77 -0.78 -36.07
CA ASN A 300 -16.03 -0.33 -36.65
C ASN A 300 -17.20 -1.11 -36.04
N ASN A 301 -18.27 -0.39 -35.70
CA ASN A 301 -19.58 -0.86 -35.27
C ASN A 301 -19.61 -1.75 -34.02
N ARG A 302 -19.97 -1.18 -32.86
CA ARG A 302 -20.61 -1.96 -31.79
C ARG A 302 -21.45 -1.09 -30.85
N ASP A 303 -22.47 -1.76 -30.33
CA ASP A 303 -23.54 -1.31 -29.43
C ASP A 303 -23.01 -0.72 -28.10
N GLU A 304 -23.52 0.43 -27.65
CA GLU A 304 -23.05 1.15 -26.44
C GLU A 304 -23.12 0.30 -25.16
N THR A 305 -24.13 -0.59 -25.05
CA THR A 305 -24.35 -1.46 -23.89
C THR A 305 -23.26 -2.53 -23.69
N SER A 306 -22.57 -2.95 -24.75
CA SER A 306 -21.45 -3.90 -24.66
C SER A 306 -20.18 -3.27 -24.06
N TYR A 307 -20.03 -1.94 -24.15
CA TYR A 307 -18.83 -1.24 -23.70
C TYR A 307 -18.85 -1.01 -22.20
N GLU A 308 -19.99 -0.62 -21.64
CA GLU A 308 -20.15 -0.37 -20.21
C GLU A 308 -19.79 -1.60 -19.37
N TYR A 309 -20.29 -2.78 -19.78
CA TYR A 309 -19.96 -4.05 -19.13
C TYR A 309 -18.45 -4.37 -19.19
N SER A 310 -17.79 -4.04 -20.31
CA SER A 310 -16.34 -4.24 -20.46
C SER A 310 -15.51 -3.29 -19.61
N ALA A 311 -15.94 -2.04 -19.41
CA ALA A 311 -15.25 -1.07 -18.57
C ALA A 311 -15.39 -1.39 -17.08
N VAL A 312 -16.58 -1.82 -16.65
CA VAL A 312 -16.81 -2.29 -15.27
C VAL A 312 -15.94 -3.50 -14.95
N GLN A 313 -15.90 -4.48 -15.86
CA GLN A 313 -15.08 -5.67 -15.69
C GLN A 313 -13.57 -5.33 -15.72
N ALA A 314 -13.13 -4.46 -16.64
CA ALA A 314 -11.76 -3.96 -16.69
C ALA A 314 -11.33 -3.27 -15.38
N HIS A 315 -12.19 -2.40 -14.85
CA HIS A 315 -11.91 -1.70 -13.61
C HIS A 315 -11.84 -2.67 -12.41
N LYS A 316 -12.72 -3.66 -12.35
CA LYS A 316 -12.72 -4.69 -11.32
C LYS A 316 -11.44 -5.54 -11.36
N ASP A 317 -11.06 -6.03 -12.53
CA ASP A 317 -9.86 -6.88 -12.69
C ASP A 317 -8.57 -6.09 -12.44
N PHE A 318 -8.53 -4.83 -12.88
CA PHE A 318 -7.43 -3.92 -12.57
C PHE A 318 -7.31 -3.70 -11.06
N LYS A 319 -8.43 -3.43 -10.38
CA LYS A 319 -8.46 -3.26 -8.93
C LYS A 319 -7.99 -4.52 -8.19
N ASP A 320 -8.43 -5.71 -8.60
CA ASP A 320 -7.96 -6.98 -8.03
C ASP A 320 -6.45 -7.15 -8.20
N ALA A 321 -5.93 -6.88 -9.40
CA ALA A 321 -4.51 -6.98 -9.66
C ALA A 321 -3.68 -6.00 -8.83
N VAL A 322 -4.15 -4.76 -8.66
CA VAL A 322 -3.52 -3.75 -7.79
C VAL A 322 -3.56 -4.17 -6.32
N ILE A 323 -4.68 -4.68 -5.82
CA ILE A 323 -4.80 -5.19 -4.44
C ILE A 323 -3.75 -6.28 -4.19
N LYS A 324 -3.62 -7.23 -5.11
CA LYS A 324 -2.64 -8.33 -4.99
C LYS A 324 -1.20 -7.81 -5.08
N LEU A 325 -0.94 -6.85 -5.97
CA LEU A 325 0.38 -6.23 -6.10
C LEU A 325 0.80 -5.55 -4.79
N ILE A 326 -0.02 -4.64 -4.25
CA ILE A 326 0.28 -3.94 -2.99
C ILE A 326 0.41 -4.94 -1.83
N THR A 327 -0.48 -5.94 -1.76
CA THR A 327 -0.39 -7.01 -0.75
C THR A 327 0.96 -7.72 -0.83
N SER A 328 1.44 -8.04 -2.04
CA SER A 328 2.75 -8.68 -2.21
C SER A 328 3.89 -7.79 -1.72
N ARG A 329 3.84 -6.47 -1.94
CA ARG A 329 4.85 -5.50 -1.45
C ARG A 329 4.91 -5.51 0.08
N LEU A 330 3.76 -5.51 0.74
CA LEU A 330 3.67 -5.61 2.21
C LEU A 330 4.29 -6.92 2.71
N LEU A 331 3.93 -8.05 2.11
CA LEU A 331 4.48 -9.36 2.48
C LEU A 331 6.00 -9.45 2.28
N ARG A 332 6.54 -8.86 1.21
CA ARG A 332 7.99 -8.75 0.98
C ARG A 332 8.66 -7.89 2.04
N ALA A 333 8.08 -6.74 2.39
CA ALA A 333 8.60 -5.90 3.47
C ALA A 333 8.65 -6.68 4.79
N TYR A 334 7.60 -7.42 5.15
CA TYR A 334 7.57 -8.23 6.36
C TYR A 334 8.60 -9.36 6.35
N ALA A 335 8.75 -10.07 5.23
CA ALA A 335 9.78 -11.10 5.06
C ALA A 335 11.22 -10.57 5.19
N LEU A 336 11.42 -9.30 4.84
CA LEU A 336 12.68 -8.59 5.00
C LEU A 336 12.84 -7.94 6.39
N GLY A 337 11.92 -8.20 7.32
CA GLY A 337 12.01 -7.78 8.72
C GLY A 337 11.29 -6.47 9.05
N TYR A 338 10.45 -5.94 8.17
CA TYR A 338 9.61 -4.77 8.49
C TYR A 338 8.51 -5.16 9.51
N PRO A 339 8.24 -4.34 10.55
CA PRO A 339 7.18 -4.63 11.52
C PRO A 339 5.76 -4.67 10.92
N THR A 340 4.91 -5.57 11.41
CA THR A 340 3.52 -5.76 10.92
C THR A 340 2.48 -4.89 11.62
N ASP A 341 2.92 -3.83 12.32
CA ASP A 341 2.03 -2.89 13.00
C ASP A 341 1.24 -2.07 11.97
N THR A 342 -0.07 -2.28 11.92
CA THR A 342 -0.96 -1.66 10.93
C THR A 342 -0.97 -0.13 11.03
N ASN A 343 -0.76 0.44 12.23
CA ASN A 343 -0.66 1.89 12.39
C ASN A 343 0.62 2.45 11.78
N LEU A 344 1.71 1.67 11.75
CA LEU A 344 2.92 2.08 11.05
C LEU A 344 2.72 2.02 9.54
N VAL A 345 1.99 1.02 9.04
CA VAL A 345 1.75 0.87 7.60
C VAL A 345 0.82 1.95 7.07
N LEU A 346 -0.23 2.32 7.80
CA LEU A 346 -1.24 3.31 7.39
C LEU A 346 -0.87 4.78 7.68
N LYS A 347 0.39 5.06 7.99
CA LYS A 347 0.88 6.40 8.35
C LYS A 347 1.00 7.37 7.19
#